data_AF-A0A358NAI2-F1
#
_entry.id   AF-A0A358NAI2-F1
#
_cell.length_a   1.000
_cell.length_b   1.000
_cell.length_c   1.000
_cell.angle_alpha   90.00
_cell.angle_beta   90.00
_cell.angle_gamma   90.00
#
_symmetry.space_group_name_H-M   'P 1'
#
loop_
_entity.id
_entity.type
_entity.pdbx_description
1 polymer ?
#
loop_
_entity_poly.entity_id
_entity_poly.type
_entity_poly.pdbx_seq_one_letter_code
_entity_poly.pdbx_strand_id
1 'polypeptide(L)'
;MPPEDSSATNETQMHGGYDLETGLLARLREWTDVFPWLRLIRILRVVGSPPLLGLVGLTLIVWKIGITLLVLEQATPEVPEIASTANQQFNFFAAFIGQLNPASAFGGDPETVWWKTLLGIGWSVFVWTPVVLLLSRQGGLLTAGRPLLPLSAALSLAMSRTLAGWLAALVPLGCVSVFAVLIMMIGWISGFVGDITWLNSLLAGATLLLAIPCGLLAFGANAAIPLSWAALANERDPDAMDSLSRGYEYIFRRPLHLVAYLLVSAIIASVISILAVGITKTAIQINSQVLNFAHATDGLAVTSSNFLDHVPVVVLLTAIWSLLGGVYLLLRYDAGGQEVEDLWQADPRPKPPLPNIPSQSIDSKS
;
A
#
# COMPACT_ATOMS: atom_id res chain seq x y z
N MET A 1 -44.25 70.38 14.79
CA MET A 1 -43.17 69.37 14.84
C MET A 1 -42.95 68.87 13.42
N PRO A 2 -41.73 68.99 12.86
CA PRO A 2 -41.21 68.02 11.89
C PRO A 2 -40.88 66.70 12.65
N PRO A 3 -40.40 65.61 12.01
CA PRO A 3 -40.09 65.39 10.58
C PRO A 3 -41.20 64.48 9.94
N GLU A 4 -41.03 63.66 8.91
CA GLU A 4 -39.85 63.20 8.15
C GLU A 4 -40.21 62.80 6.70
N ASP A 5 -39.18 62.54 5.89
CA ASP A 5 -39.22 62.35 4.44
C ASP A 5 -39.61 60.95 3.92
N SER A 6 -40.21 60.95 2.73
CA SER A 6 -40.10 59.86 1.77
C SER A 6 -38.70 59.83 1.13
N SER A 7 -38.06 58.66 1.02
CA SER A 7 -37.62 58.11 -0.29
C SER A 7 -36.65 56.91 -0.20
N ALA A 8 -36.80 56.02 -1.19
CA ALA A 8 -35.72 55.32 -1.90
C ALA A 8 -34.55 54.67 -1.12
N THR A 9 -34.78 53.46 -0.60
CA THR A 9 -33.78 52.37 -0.58
C THR A 9 -34.48 51.01 -0.52
N ASN A 10 -34.45 50.21 -1.60
CA ASN A 10 -34.56 48.73 -1.55
C ASN A 10 -34.47 48.01 -2.92
N GLU A 11 -34.32 48.69 -4.06
CA GLU A 11 -34.18 48.01 -5.38
C GLU A 11 -32.72 47.77 -5.83
N THR A 12 -31.72 48.36 -5.15
CA THR A 12 -30.29 48.21 -5.48
C THR A 12 -29.61 46.97 -4.85
N GLN A 13 -30.37 46.07 -4.22
CA GLN A 13 -29.82 44.85 -3.59
C GLN A 13 -29.97 43.57 -4.44
N MET A 14 -30.20 43.70 -5.75
CA MET A 14 -30.20 42.59 -6.71
C MET A 14 -29.22 42.80 -7.87
N HIS A 15 -27.92 42.97 -7.59
CA HIS A 15 -26.81 42.54 -8.45
C HIS A 15 -25.47 42.56 -7.66
N GLY A 16 -25.50 42.02 -6.44
CA GLY A 16 -24.25 41.53 -5.83
C GLY A 16 -23.78 40.33 -6.67
N GLY A 17 -22.89 40.58 -7.63
CA GLY A 17 -22.26 39.50 -8.38
C GLY A 17 -21.66 38.50 -7.40
N TYR A 18 -21.90 37.21 -7.60
CA TYR A 18 -21.24 36.19 -6.79
C TYR A 18 -19.74 36.41 -6.93
N ASP A 19 -19.09 36.78 -5.82
CA ASP A 19 -17.67 37.14 -5.77
C ASP A 19 -16.82 35.87 -5.77
N LEU A 20 -16.94 35.11 -6.87
CA LEU A 20 -16.39 33.77 -7.08
C LEU A 20 -14.88 33.79 -7.03
N GLU A 21 -14.25 34.87 -7.50
CA GLU A 21 -12.79 35.01 -7.54
C GLU A 21 -12.22 35.16 -6.12
N THR A 22 -12.77 36.07 -5.32
CA THR A 22 -12.39 36.23 -3.91
C THR A 22 -12.70 34.97 -3.10
N GLY A 23 -13.86 34.34 -3.33
CA GLY A 23 -14.29 33.14 -2.61
C GLY A 23 -13.55 31.85 -2.97
N LEU A 24 -13.06 31.71 -4.21
CA LEU A 24 -12.31 30.54 -4.67
C LEU A 24 -10.84 30.67 -4.29
N LEU A 25 -10.21 31.84 -4.51
CA LEU A 25 -8.81 32.06 -4.15
C LEU A 25 -8.60 32.09 -2.63
N ALA A 26 -9.55 32.61 -1.83
CA ALA A 26 -9.46 32.57 -0.37
C ALA A 26 -9.56 31.14 0.22
N ARG A 27 -10.03 30.15 -0.55
CA ARG A 27 -10.03 28.72 -0.17
C ARG A 27 -8.71 28.02 -0.50
N LEU A 28 -7.89 28.58 -1.38
CA LEU A 28 -6.58 28.04 -1.74
C LEU A 28 -5.52 28.50 -0.74
N ARG A 29 -5.49 27.87 0.44
CA ARG A 29 -4.58 28.25 1.53
C ARG A 29 -3.20 27.62 1.36
N GLU A 30 -3.15 26.40 0.83
CA GLU A 30 -1.91 25.67 0.54
C GLU A 30 -1.94 25.07 -0.88
N TRP A 31 -0.78 24.88 -1.50
CA TRP A 31 -0.67 24.18 -2.80
C TRP A 31 -1.22 22.75 -2.76
N THR A 32 -1.33 22.14 -1.57
CA THR A 32 -1.97 20.84 -1.33
C THR A 32 -3.49 20.85 -1.49
N ASP A 33 -4.12 22.03 -1.57
CA ASP A 33 -5.55 22.19 -1.80
C ASP A 33 -5.84 22.19 -3.31
N VAL A 34 -4.93 22.77 -4.12
CA VAL A 34 -4.95 22.71 -5.58
C VAL A 34 -4.50 21.33 -6.09
N PHE A 35 -3.46 20.77 -5.47
CA PHE A 35 -2.78 19.56 -5.92
C PHE A 35 -2.66 18.55 -4.74
N PRO A 36 -3.73 17.79 -4.43
CA PRO A 36 -3.76 16.88 -3.28
C PRO A 36 -2.61 15.86 -3.24
N TRP A 37 -2.12 15.43 -4.41
CA TRP A 37 -0.99 14.50 -4.52
C TRP A 37 0.33 15.04 -3.96
N LEU A 38 0.50 16.36 -3.79
CA LEU A 38 1.67 16.93 -3.11
C LEU A 38 1.78 16.46 -1.65
N ARG A 39 0.67 16.07 -1.02
CA ARG A 39 0.64 15.47 0.32
C ARG A 39 1.47 14.18 0.41
N LEU A 40 1.57 13.42 -0.69
CA LEU A 40 2.36 12.19 -0.78
C LEU A 40 3.86 12.42 -0.61
N ILE A 41 4.38 13.60 -0.95
CA ILE A 41 5.82 13.94 -0.81
C ILE A 41 6.26 13.88 0.66
N ARG A 42 5.35 14.10 1.61
CA ARG A 42 5.63 14.03 3.06
C ARG A 42 6.17 12.66 3.48
N ILE A 43 5.86 11.59 2.73
CA ILE A 43 6.27 10.20 2.97
C ILE A 43 7.78 9.98 2.90
N LEU A 44 8.55 10.91 2.30
CA LEU A 44 10.02 10.91 2.40
C LEU A 44 10.52 10.84 3.85
N ARG A 45 9.73 11.29 4.84
CA ARG A 45 10.04 11.14 6.27
C ARG A 45 9.99 9.69 6.80
N VAL A 46 9.17 8.82 6.20
CA VAL A 46 9.18 7.37 6.50
C VAL A 46 10.42 6.72 5.90
N VAL A 47 10.72 7.06 4.64
CA VAL A 47 11.88 6.51 3.92
C VAL A 47 13.20 6.91 4.59
N GLY A 48 13.29 8.14 5.11
CA GLY A 48 14.44 8.62 5.89
C GLY A 48 14.52 8.11 7.33
N SER A 49 13.67 7.15 7.76
CA SER A 49 13.62 6.65 9.15
C SER A 49 14.39 5.33 9.30
N PRO A 50 15.58 5.31 9.95
CA PRO A 50 16.36 4.10 10.14
C PRO A 50 15.61 2.91 10.78
N PRO A 51 14.76 3.07 11.81
CA PRO A 51 14.06 1.92 12.39
C PRO A 51 12.98 1.34 11.46
N LEU A 52 12.41 2.12 10.55
CA LEU A 52 11.46 1.61 9.55
C LEU A 52 12.18 0.85 8.43
N LEU A 53 13.30 1.40 7.94
CA LEU A 53 14.18 0.68 7.00
C LEU A 53 14.71 -0.62 7.60
N GLY A 54 15.13 -0.61 8.88
CA GLY A 54 15.61 -1.80 9.59
C GLY A 54 14.54 -2.88 9.73
N LEU A 55 13.28 -2.49 10.02
CA LEU A 55 12.15 -3.41 10.05
C LEU A 55 11.92 -4.03 8.66
N VAL A 56 11.86 -3.24 7.59
CA VAL A 56 11.65 -3.74 6.22
C VAL A 56 12.80 -4.63 5.75
N GLY A 57 14.05 -4.30 6.11
CA GLY A 57 15.22 -5.15 5.84
C GLY A 57 15.13 -6.50 6.54
N LEU A 58 14.76 -6.52 7.83
CA LEU A 58 14.55 -7.76 8.58
C LEU A 58 13.41 -8.60 7.99
N THR A 59 12.30 -7.97 7.62
CA THR A 59 11.16 -8.63 6.96
C THR A 59 11.55 -9.20 5.60
N LEU A 60 12.34 -8.49 4.80
CA LEU A 60 12.86 -8.99 3.53
C LEU A 60 13.79 -10.21 3.71
N ILE A 61 14.63 -10.22 4.76
CA ILE A 61 15.48 -11.37 5.10
C ILE A 61 14.63 -12.58 5.53
N VAL A 62 13.71 -12.40 6.47
CA VAL A 62 12.80 -13.47 6.94
C VAL A 62 11.96 -14.02 5.78
N TRP A 63 11.45 -13.13 4.93
CA TRP A 63 10.72 -13.50 3.73
C TRP A 63 11.59 -14.35 2.77
N LYS A 64 12.78 -13.87 2.38
CA LYS A 64 13.71 -14.60 1.51
C LYS A 64 14.04 -15.99 2.08
N ILE A 65 14.35 -16.10 3.38
CA ILE A 65 14.67 -17.38 4.04
C ILE A 65 13.49 -18.36 3.94
N GLY A 66 12.26 -17.92 4.19
CA GLY A 66 11.12 -18.83 4.06
C GLY A 66 10.80 -19.21 2.61
N ILE A 67 11.00 -18.29 1.64
CA ILE A 67 10.85 -18.64 0.22
C ILE A 67 11.87 -19.69 -0.22
N THR A 68 13.15 -19.55 0.14
CA THR A 68 14.18 -20.54 -0.23
C THR A 68 13.94 -21.90 0.44
N LEU A 69 13.50 -21.92 1.70
CA LEU A 69 13.17 -23.16 2.42
C LEU A 69 11.89 -23.84 1.92
N LEU A 70 10.85 -23.09 1.54
CA LEU A 70 9.53 -23.65 1.17
C LEU A 70 9.44 -24.06 -0.30
N VAL A 71 10.15 -23.39 -1.22
CA VAL A 71 9.89 -23.53 -2.67
C VAL A 71 10.82 -24.56 -3.35
N LEU A 72 11.99 -24.87 -2.77
CA LEU A 72 12.97 -25.86 -3.27
C LEU A 72 13.35 -25.65 -4.75
N GLU A 73 14.33 -24.78 -4.98
CA GLU A 73 15.18 -24.57 -6.21
C GLU A 73 14.54 -24.37 -7.59
N GLN A 74 13.27 -24.70 -7.85
CA GLN A 74 12.76 -24.81 -9.24
C GLN A 74 11.57 -23.90 -9.61
N ALA A 75 10.91 -23.23 -8.66
CA ALA A 75 9.58 -22.63 -8.90
C ALA A 75 9.42 -21.15 -8.51
N THR A 76 10.50 -20.43 -8.16
CA THR A 76 10.45 -18.96 -8.12
C THR A 76 10.82 -18.40 -9.49
N PRO A 77 9.98 -17.57 -10.14
CA PRO A 77 10.48 -16.75 -11.26
C PRO A 77 11.68 -15.93 -10.75
N GLU A 78 12.68 -15.69 -11.59
CA GLU A 78 13.95 -15.06 -11.21
C GLU A 78 13.74 -13.70 -10.51
N VAL A 79 13.62 -13.75 -9.17
CA VAL A 79 13.65 -12.58 -8.31
C VAL A 79 15.10 -12.10 -8.39
N PRO A 80 15.40 -10.94 -9.01
CA PRO A 80 16.78 -10.58 -9.27
C PRO A 80 17.56 -10.54 -7.96
N GLU A 81 18.57 -11.40 -7.85
CA GLU A 81 19.32 -11.60 -6.60
C GLU A 81 19.93 -10.27 -6.12
N ILE A 82 20.27 -9.42 -7.10
CA ILE A 82 20.77 -8.05 -6.99
C ILE A 82 19.88 -7.14 -7.84
N ALA A 83 19.36 -6.06 -7.24
CA ALA A 83 18.60 -5.02 -7.95
C ALA A 83 19.36 -3.68 -7.95
N SER A 84 20.58 -3.69 -8.48
CA SER A 84 21.52 -2.56 -8.52
C SER A 84 21.20 -1.52 -9.61
N THR A 85 20.13 -1.74 -10.38
CA THR A 85 19.54 -0.80 -11.33
C THR A 85 18.06 -0.56 -11.01
N ALA A 86 17.54 0.63 -11.34
CA ALA A 86 16.13 0.96 -11.14
C ALA A 86 15.20 -0.02 -11.87
N ASN A 87 15.55 -0.44 -13.09
CA ASN A 87 14.76 -1.41 -13.88
C ASN A 87 14.63 -2.77 -13.17
N GLN A 88 15.72 -3.30 -12.59
CA GLN A 88 15.65 -4.53 -11.80
C GLN A 88 14.77 -4.38 -10.55
N GLN A 89 14.72 -3.19 -9.93
CA GLN A 89 13.86 -2.93 -8.78
C GLN A 89 12.38 -2.88 -9.15
N PHE A 90 12.04 -2.28 -10.29
CA PHE A 90 10.67 -2.32 -10.82
C PHE A 90 10.25 -3.76 -11.16
N ASN A 91 11.13 -4.54 -11.81
CA ASN A 91 10.86 -5.96 -12.11
C ASN A 91 10.71 -6.81 -10.84
N PHE A 92 11.60 -6.62 -9.85
CA PHE A 92 11.49 -7.23 -8.53
C PHE A 92 10.13 -6.90 -7.88
N PHE A 93 9.73 -5.62 -7.89
CA PHE A 93 8.48 -5.18 -7.26
C PHE A 93 7.25 -5.74 -7.98
N ALA A 94 7.25 -5.77 -9.31
CA ALA A 94 6.17 -6.35 -10.10
C ALA A 94 6.00 -7.86 -9.82
N ALA A 95 7.10 -8.61 -9.79
CA ALA A 95 7.09 -10.03 -9.42
C ALA A 95 6.62 -10.24 -7.97
N PHE A 96 7.07 -9.39 -7.05
CA PHE A 96 6.69 -9.43 -5.63
C PHE A 96 5.21 -9.15 -5.40
N ILE A 97 4.60 -8.17 -6.10
CA ILE A 97 3.15 -7.93 -6.05
C ILE A 97 2.36 -9.15 -6.58
N GLY A 98 2.83 -9.79 -7.66
CA GLY A 98 2.25 -11.04 -8.14
C GLY A 98 2.26 -12.15 -7.08
N GLN A 99 3.34 -12.26 -6.30
CA GLN A 99 3.49 -13.22 -5.20
C GLN A 99 2.68 -12.86 -3.93
N LEU A 100 2.13 -11.64 -3.83
CA LEU A 100 1.22 -11.26 -2.73
C LEU A 100 -0.26 -11.50 -3.07
N ASN A 101 -0.59 -11.73 -4.34
CA ASN A 101 -1.93 -12.07 -4.78
C ASN A 101 -2.09 -13.59 -4.87
N PRO A 102 -2.86 -14.27 -3.98
CA PRO A 102 -2.96 -15.73 -4.03
C PRO A 102 -3.65 -16.26 -5.28
N ALA A 103 -4.44 -15.44 -5.99
CA ALA A 103 -5.03 -15.84 -7.27
C ALA A 103 -3.99 -16.02 -8.39
N SER A 104 -2.74 -15.54 -8.22
CA SER A 104 -1.66 -15.79 -9.17
C SER A 104 -1.22 -17.26 -9.22
N ALA A 105 -1.60 -18.08 -8.22
CA ALA A 105 -1.36 -19.52 -8.22
C ALA A 105 -1.98 -20.27 -9.43
N PHE A 106 -3.00 -19.69 -10.07
CA PHE A 106 -3.64 -20.24 -11.27
C PHE A 106 -2.96 -19.81 -12.60
N GLY A 107 -1.95 -18.93 -12.54
CA GLY A 107 -1.24 -18.41 -13.72
C GLY A 107 0.16 -19.00 -13.96
N GLY A 108 0.63 -19.90 -13.09
CA GLY A 108 1.92 -20.59 -13.26
C GLY A 108 1.84 -21.80 -14.19
N ASP A 109 2.99 -22.34 -14.58
CA ASP A 109 3.04 -23.53 -15.43
C ASP A 109 2.31 -24.71 -14.79
N PRO A 110 1.50 -25.48 -15.54
CA PRO A 110 0.72 -26.60 -15.01
C PRO A 110 1.60 -27.76 -14.52
N GLU A 111 2.88 -27.82 -14.94
CA GLU A 111 3.89 -28.75 -14.43
C GLU A 111 4.47 -28.31 -13.07
N THR A 112 4.35 -27.02 -12.72
CA THR A 112 4.77 -26.53 -11.41
C THR A 112 3.84 -27.07 -10.34
N VAL A 113 4.43 -27.60 -9.26
CA VAL A 113 3.68 -28.16 -8.14
C VAL A 113 2.91 -27.05 -7.42
N TRP A 114 1.65 -26.87 -7.79
CA TRP A 114 0.76 -25.76 -7.35
C TRP A 114 0.74 -25.49 -5.83
N TRP A 115 0.91 -26.51 -4.98
CA TRP A 115 0.99 -26.32 -3.53
C TRP A 115 2.23 -25.52 -3.12
N LYS A 116 3.37 -25.67 -3.81
CA LYS A 116 4.60 -24.88 -3.54
C LYS A 116 4.34 -23.40 -3.79
N THR A 117 3.67 -23.08 -4.90
CA THR A 117 3.27 -21.72 -5.25
C THR A 117 2.32 -21.14 -4.20
N LEU A 118 1.32 -21.91 -3.76
CA LEU A 118 0.42 -21.48 -2.68
C LEU A 118 1.13 -21.29 -1.34
N LEU A 119 2.12 -22.12 -0.96
CA LEU A 119 2.90 -21.88 0.26
C LEU A 119 3.83 -20.67 0.13
N GLY A 120 4.44 -20.45 -1.04
CA GLY A 120 5.24 -19.25 -1.30
C GLY A 120 4.43 -17.97 -1.20
N ILE A 121 3.23 -17.94 -1.78
CA ILE A 121 2.30 -16.81 -1.65
C ILE A 121 1.77 -16.68 -0.22
N GLY A 122 1.35 -17.78 0.41
CA GLY A 122 0.88 -17.81 1.80
C GLY A 122 1.93 -17.27 2.78
N TRP A 123 3.19 -17.65 2.60
CA TRP A 123 4.33 -17.11 3.35
C TRP A 123 4.55 -15.62 3.08
N SER A 124 4.46 -15.21 1.81
CA SER A 124 4.58 -13.80 1.40
C SER A 124 3.52 -12.92 2.08
N VAL A 125 2.25 -13.31 2.00
CA VAL A 125 1.14 -12.65 2.69
C VAL A 125 1.35 -12.65 4.20
N PHE A 126 1.67 -13.81 4.80
CA PHE A 126 1.87 -13.95 6.24
C PHE A 126 2.92 -12.98 6.79
N VAL A 127 4.10 -12.92 6.16
CA VAL A 127 5.24 -12.10 6.59
C VAL A 127 5.03 -10.61 6.29
N TRP A 128 4.46 -10.26 5.13
CA TRP A 128 4.38 -8.86 4.71
C TRP A 128 3.18 -8.09 5.25
N THR A 129 2.00 -8.71 5.42
CA THR A 129 0.80 -8.02 5.93
C THR A 129 1.04 -7.12 7.15
N PRO A 130 1.69 -7.54 8.27
CA PRO A 130 1.94 -6.64 9.41
C PRO A 130 2.77 -5.41 9.04
N VAL A 131 3.78 -5.57 8.18
CA VAL A 131 4.67 -4.47 7.79
C VAL A 131 4.00 -3.52 6.82
N VAL A 132 3.21 -4.05 5.88
CA VAL A 132 2.42 -3.21 4.96
C VAL A 132 1.36 -2.40 5.71
N LEU A 133 0.64 -3.01 6.67
CA LEU A 133 -0.31 -2.31 7.53
C LEU A 133 0.38 -1.17 8.31
N LEU A 134 1.56 -1.43 8.87
CA LEU A 134 2.35 -0.44 9.60
C LEU A 134 2.81 0.72 8.70
N LEU A 135 3.43 0.42 7.56
CA LEU A 135 3.97 1.42 6.63
C LEU A 135 2.85 2.26 6.01
N SER A 136 1.74 1.63 5.62
CA SER A 136 0.56 2.29 5.10
C SER A 136 -0.05 3.24 6.12
N ARG A 137 -0.13 2.83 7.40
CA ARG A 137 -0.56 3.72 8.48
C ARG A 137 0.35 4.94 8.66
N GLN A 138 1.67 4.75 8.64
CA GLN A 138 2.63 5.87 8.77
C GLN A 138 2.55 6.82 7.57
N GLY A 139 2.36 6.29 6.35
CA GLY A 139 2.17 7.10 5.14
C GLY A 139 0.84 7.86 5.14
N GLY A 140 -0.25 7.22 5.57
CA GLY A 140 -1.55 7.85 5.76
C GLY A 140 -1.50 9.01 6.75
N LEU A 141 -0.88 8.82 7.91
CA LEU A 141 -0.67 9.88 8.91
C LEU A 141 0.05 11.10 8.35
N LEU A 142 1.16 10.92 7.63
CA LEU A 142 1.90 12.02 7.03
C LEU A 142 1.11 12.73 5.92
N THR A 143 0.34 11.98 5.13
CA THR A 143 -0.54 12.51 4.08
C THR A 143 -1.67 13.37 4.70
N ALA A 144 -2.21 12.94 5.84
CA ALA A 144 -3.14 13.67 6.70
C ALA A 144 -2.50 14.80 7.53
N GLY A 145 -1.21 15.12 7.31
CA GLY A 145 -0.49 16.18 8.03
C GLY A 145 -0.20 15.89 9.51
N ARG A 146 -0.35 14.64 9.96
CA ARG A 146 -0.09 14.19 11.33
C ARG A 146 1.37 13.75 11.50
N PRO A 147 1.94 13.79 12.73
CA PRO A 147 3.24 13.20 13.01
C PRO A 147 3.22 11.68 12.90
N LEU A 148 4.40 11.08 12.74
CA LEU A 148 4.59 9.63 12.77
C LEU A 148 4.18 9.06 14.14
N LEU A 149 3.53 7.90 14.15
CA LEU A 149 3.29 7.14 15.38
C LEU A 149 4.60 6.51 15.89
N PRO A 150 4.81 6.40 17.21
CA PRO A 150 5.93 5.63 17.75
C PRO A 150 5.82 4.16 17.31
N LEU A 151 6.96 3.55 16.97
CA LEU A 151 7.03 2.25 16.31
C LEU A 151 6.26 1.15 17.05
N SER A 152 6.34 1.13 18.38
CA SER A 152 5.63 0.14 19.21
C SER A 152 4.11 0.27 19.13
N ALA A 153 3.56 1.49 19.07
CA ALA A 153 2.13 1.71 18.89
C ALA A 153 1.68 1.35 17.47
N ALA A 154 2.47 1.71 16.45
CA ALA A 154 2.20 1.38 15.06
C ALA A 154 2.24 -0.14 14.81
N LEU A 155 3.21 -0.85 15.41
CA LEU A 155 3.32 -2.30 15.35
C LEU A 155 2.20 -2.99 16.14
N SER A 156 1.85 -2.49 17.32
CA SER A 156 0.73 -3.03 18.10
C SER A 156 -0.60 -2.93 17.33
N LEU A 157 -0.84 -1.80 16.66
CA LEU A 157 -2.00 -1.60 15.80
C LEU A 157 -1.97 -2.47 14.54
N ALA A 158 -0.80 -2.63 13.91
CA ALA A 158 -0.67 -3.51 12.75
C ALA A 158 -0.94 -4.97 13.14
N MET A 159 -0.37 -5.44 14.24
CA MET A 159 -0.54 -6.81 14.75
C MET A 159 -1.96 -7.11 15.24
N SER A 160 -2.73 -6.11 15.70
CA SER A 160 -4.15 -6.33 16.01
C SER A 160 -5.04 -6.41 14.76
N ARG A 161 -4.51 -6.06 13.58
CA ARG A 161 -5.23 -6.02 12.29
C ARG A 161 -4.68 -7.00 11.24
N THR A 162 -3.60 -7.73 11.53
CA THR A 162 -3.01 -8.73 10.61
C THR A 162 -4.00 -9.80 10.19
N LEU A 163 -4.80 -10.32 11.12
CA LEU A 163 -5.78 -11.37 10.83
C LEU A 163 -6.80 -10.91 9.77
N ALA A 164 -7.31 -9.68 9.89
CA ALA A 164 -8.18 -9.09 8.89
C ALA A 164 -7.45 -8.87 7.55
N GLY A 165 -6.17 -8.50 7.57
CA GLY A 165 -5.33 -8.37 6.38
C GLY A 165 -5.07 -9.70 5.66
N TRP A 166 -4.88 -10.80 6.39
CA TRP A 166 -4.76 -12.14 5.83
C TRP A 166 -6.09 -12.62 5.23
N LEU A 167 -7.21 -12.41 5.92
CA LEU A 167 -8.55 -12.72 5.38
C LEU A 167 -8.85 -11.94 4.10
N ALA A 168 -8.51 -10.65 4.04
CA ALA A 168 -8.70 -9.82 2.84
C ALA A 168 -7.90 -10.34 1.62
N ALA A 169 -6.74 -10.97 1.84
CA ALA A 169 -5.96 -11.61 0.79
C ALA A 169 -6.50 -13.01 0.40
N LEU A 170 -7.10 -13.75 1.33
CA LEU A 170 -7.67 -15.09 1.10
C LEU A 170 -9.04 -15.07 0.41
N VAL A 171 -9.83 -14.00 0.57
CA VAL A 171 -11.18 -13.92 -0.03
C VAL A 171 -11.14 -13.99 -1.57
N PRO A 172 -10.29 -13.22 -2.30
CA PRO A 172 -10.16 -13.36 -3.75
C PRO A 172 -9.78 -14.79 -4.19
N LEU A 173 -8.92 -15.47 -3.43
CA LEU A 173 -8.54 -16.87 -3.69
C LEU A 173 -9.76 -17.78 -3.64
N GLY A 174 -10.61 -17.64 -2.63
CA GLY A 174 -11.84 -18.42 -2.48
C GLY A 174 -12.78 -18.22 -3.67
N CYS A 175 -13.02 -16.96 -4.06
CA CYS A 175 -13.86 -16.63 -5.21
C CYS A 175 -13.31 -17.20 -6.53
N VAL A 176 -12.02 -16.99 -6.81
CA VAL A 176 -11.34 -17.51 -8.01
C VAL A 176 -11.35 -19.05 -8.03
N SER A 177 -11.14 -19.70 -6.88
CA SER A 177 -11.18 -21.17 -6.76
C SER A 177 -12.55 -21.75 -7.11
N VAL A 178 -13.66 -21.08 -6.74
CA VAL A 178 -15.01 -21.51 -7.12
C VAL A 178 -15.18 -21.48 -8.64
N PHE A 179 -14.78 -20.40 -9.31
CA PHE A 179 -14.82 -20.33 -10.78
C PHE A 179 -13.90 -21.37 -11.43
N ALA A 180 -12.69 -21.56 -10.91
CA ALA A 180 -11.74 -22.56 -11.42
C ALA A 180 -12.31 -24.00 -11.32
N VAL A 181 -12.95 -24.36 -10.21
CA VAL A 181 -13.62 -25.66 -10.06
C VAL A 181 -14.79 -25.82 -11.04
N LEU A 182 -15.59 -24.79 -11.29
CA LEU A 182 -16.67 -24.85 -12.27
C LEU A 182 -16.13 -25.02 -13.71
N ILE A 183 -15.05 -24.31 -14.07
CA ILE A 183 -14.37 -24.47 -15.37
C ILE A 183 -13.78 -25.88 -15.51
N MET A 184 -13.14 -26.41 -14.46
CA MET A 184 -12.60 -27.77 -14.42
C MET A 184 -13.70 -28.84 -14.60
N MET A 185 -14.85 -28.68 -13.94
CA MET A 185 -16.01 -29.56 -14.11
C MET A 185 -16.52 -29.57 -15.57
N ILE A 186 -16.58 -28.41 -16.22
CA ILE A 186 -16.94 -28.32 -17.65
C ILE A 186 -15.90 -29.01 -18.53
N GLY A 187 -14.61 -28.85 -18.22
CA GLY A 187 -13.50 -29.54 -18.90
C GLY A 187 -13.59 -31.06 -18.79
N TRP A 188 -13.90 -31.60 -17.61
CA TRP A 188 -14.15 -33.03 -17.42
C TRP A 188 -15.35 -33.53 -18.23
N ILE A 189 -16.46 -32.77 -18.25
CA ILE A 189 -17.65 -33.12 -19.06
C ILE A 189 -17.29 -33.17 -20.55
N SER A 190 -16.54 -32.19 -21.06
CA SER A 190 -16.06 -32.19 -22.45
C SER A 190 -15.20 -33.43 -22.76
N GLY A 191 -14.28 -33.78 -21.85
CA GLY A 191 -13.45 -34.99 -21.95
C GLY A 191 -14.24 -36.30 -21.98
N PHE A 192 -15.37 -36.38 -21.26
CA PHE A 192 -16.25 -37.56 -21.30
C PHE A 192 -17.10 -37.66 -22.58
N VAL A 193 -17.46 -36.54 -23.21
CA VAL A 193 -18.28 -36.55 -24.43
C VAL A 193 -17.44 -36.70 -25.70
N GLY A 194 -16.14 -36.36 -25.66
CA GLY A 194 -15.22 -36.47 -26.79
C GLY A 194 -15.43 -35.37 -27.84
N ASP A 195 -14.99 -35.61 -29.08
CA ASP A 195 -14.87 -34.59 -30.13
C ASP A 195 -16.19 -34.16 -30.81
N ILE A 196 -17.29 -34.07 -30.05
CA ILE A 196 -18.56 -33.54 -30.53
C ILE A 196 -18.48 -32.01 -30.63
N THR A 197 -18.08 -31.53 -31.81
CA THR A 197 -17.76 -30.12 -32.10
C THR A 197 -18.81 -29.10 -31.63
N TRP A 198 -20.10 -29.34 -31.89
CA TRP A 198 -21.17 -28.41 -31.51
C TRP A 198 -21.35 -28.32 -29.99
N LEU A 199 -21.19 -29.44 -29.26
CA LEU A 199 -21.31 -29.44 -27.80
C LEU A 199 -20.07 -28.80 -27.18
N ASN A 200 -18.87 -29.14 -27.65
CA ASN A 200 -17.63 -28.51 -27.20
C ASN A 200 -17.62 -27.00 -27.46
N SER A 201 -18.26 -26.53 -28.53
CA SER A 201 -18.47 -25.08 -28.77
C SER A 201 -19.37 -24.44 -27.70
N LEU A 202 -20.44 -25.12 -27.28
CA LEU A 202 -21.35 -24.66 -26.23
C LEU A 202 -20.65 -24.67 -24.85
N LEU A 203 -19.92 -25.74 -24.53
CA LEU A 203 -19.12 -25.85 -23.30
C LEU A 203 -18.02 -24.79 -23.26
N ALA A 204 -17.35 -24.49 -24.37
CA ALA A 204 -16.38 -23.39 -24.48
C ALA A 204 -17.02 -22.01 -24.27
N GLY A 205 -18.26 -21.81 -24.76
CA GLY A 205 -19.04 -20.61 -24.44
C GLY A 205 -19.30 -20.49 -22.93
N ALA A 206 -19.65 -21.60 -22.27
CA ALA A 206 -19.87 -21.64 -20.83
C ALA A 206 -18.58 -21.40 -20.01
N THR A 207 -17.43 -21.97 -20.41
CA THR A 207 -16.15 -21.69 -19.74
C THR A 207 -15.74 -20.24 -19.92
N LEU A 208 -15.95 -19.63 -21.09
CA LEU A 208 -15.65 -18.22 -21.33
C LEU A 208 -16.47 -17.27 -20.44
N LEU A 209 -17.76 -17.57 -20.24
CA LEU A 209 -18.63 -16.82 -19.32
C LEU A 209 -18.17 -16.88 -17.85
N LEU A 210 -17.48 -17.95 -17.44
CA LEU A 210 -16.90 -18.09 -16.10
C LEU A 210 -15.46 -17.54 -16.03
N ALA A 211 -14.69 -17.66 -17.11
CA ALA A 211 -13.29 -17.25 -17.16
C ALA A 211 -13.12 -15.72 -17.14
N ILE A 212 -14.03 -14.96 -17.77
CA ILE A 212 -13.99 -13.48 -17.74
C ILE A 212 -14.10 -12.93 -16.31
N PRO A 213 -15.14 -13.23 -15.50
CA PRO A 213 -15.21 -12.73 -14.12
C PRO A 213 -14.10 -13.33 -13.23
N CYS A 214 -13.69 -14.58 -13.46
CA CYS A 214 -12.55 -15.18 -12.77
C CYS A 214 -11.25 -14.38 -12.99
N GLY A 215 -10.92 -14.08 -14.24
CA GLY A 215 -9.75 -13.28 -14.62
C GLY A 215 -9.84 -11.83 -14.13
N LEU A 216 -11.04 -11.23 -14.15
CA LEU A 216 -11.27 -9.87 -13.64
C LEU A 216 -11.02 -9.78 -12.13
N LEU A 217 -11.48 -10.78 -11.37
CA LEU A 217 -11.21 -10.90 -9.93
C LEU A 217 -9.72 -11.17 -9.65
N ALA A 218 -9.13 -12.15 -10.34
CA ALA A 218 -7.72 -12.50 -10.17
C ALA A 218 -6.78 -11.33 -10.51
N PHE A 219 -7.05 -10.59 -11.59
CA PHE A 219 -6.28 -9.41 -11.96
C PHE A 219 -6.54 -8.23 -11.01
N GLY A 220 -7.80 -7.94 -10.69
CA GLY A 220 -8.17 -6.85 -9.79
C GLY A 220 -7.62 -7.01 -8.38
N ALA A 221 -7.46 -8.24 -7.89
CA ALA A 221 -6.84 -8.56 -6.60
C ALA A 221 -5.42 -7.96 -6.44
N ASN A 222 -4.64 -7.82 -7.53
CA ASN A 222 -3.30 -7.21 -7.49
C ASN A 222 -3.31 -5.75 -6.97
N ALA A 223 -4.40 -5.01 -7.20
CA ALA A 223 -4.58 -3.65 -6.68
C ALA A 223 -5.52 -3.62 -5.46
N ALA A 224 -6.57 -4.47 -5.45
CA ALA A 224 -7.56 -4.49 -4.40
C ALA A 224 -6.99 -5.00 -3.06
N ILE A 225 -6.08 -5.98 -3.06
CA ILE A 225 -5.47 -6.48 -1.83
C ILE A 225 -4.60 -5.38 -1.17
N PRO A 226 -3.63 -4.73 -1.86
CA PRO A 226 -2.94 -3.56 -1.32
C PRO A 226 -3.87 -2.45 -0.82
N LEU A 227 -4.87 -2.05 -1.60
CA LEU A 227 -5.81 -0.99 -1.19
C LEU A 227 -6.66 -1.40 0.02
N SER A 228 -7.00 -2.69 0.16
CA SER A 228 -7.69 -3.20 1.34
C SER A 228 -6.81 -3.15 2.59
N TRP A 229 -5.52 -3.49 2.49
CA TRP A 229 -4.57 -3.29 3.58
C TRP A 229 -4.43 -1.80 3.94
N ALA A 230 -4.54 -0.90 2.96
CA ALA A 230 -4.53 0.54 3.22
C ALA A 230 -5.78 1.03 3.96
N ALA A 231 -6.97 0.50 3.62
CA ALA A 231 -8.20 0.72 4.38
C ALA A 231 -8.09 0.16 5.80
N LEU A 232 -7.72 -1.13 5.93
CA LEU A 232 -7.52 -1.80 7.22
C LEU A 232 -6.52 -1.04 8.11
N ALA A 233 -5.47 -0.44 7.56
CA ALA A 233 -4.50 0.34 8.31
C ALA A 233 -5.06 1.67 8.85
N ASN A 234 -5.98 2.32 8.13
CA ASN A 234 -6.35 3.72 8.35
C ASN A 234 -7.78 3.95 8.91
N GLU A 235 -8.70 3.01 8.72
CA GLU A 235 -10.07 3.10 9.21
C GLU A 235 -10.21 2.79 10.71
N ARG A 236 -11.35 3.16 11.31
CA ARG A 236 -11.64 2.94 12.75
C ARG A 236 -11.94 1.48 13.07
N ASP A 237 -12.99 0.94 12.45
CA ASP A 237 -13.53 -0.40 12.68
C ASP A 237 -13.41 -1.21 11.38
N PRO A 238 -12.19 -1.63 10.99
CA PRO A 238 -11.94 -2.20 9.68
C PRO A 238 -12.34 -3.68 9.62
N ASP A 239 -13.36 -3.98 8.83
CA ASP A 239 -13.65 -5.35 8.40
C ASP A 239 -12.87 -5.72 7.13
N ALA A 240 -12.52 -7.00 7.00
CA ALA A 240 -11.77 -7.54 5.86
C ALA A 240 -12.58 -7.50 4.56
N MET A 241 -13.88 -7.82 4.61
CA MET A 241 -14.76 -7.81 3.42
C MET A 241 -15.06 -6.38 2.98
N ASP A 242 -15.42 -5.49 3.92
CA ASP A 242 -15.64 -4.07 3.61
C ASP A 242 -14.38 -3.44 2.97
N SER A 243 -13.22 -3.60 3.62
CA SER A 243 -11.94 -3.07 3.13
C SER A 243 -11.57 -3.58 1.74
N LEU A 244 -11.81 -4.86 1.46
CA LEU A 244 -11.58 -5.45 0.14
C LEU A 244 -12.59 -4.93 -0.90
N SER A 245 -13.85 -4.75 -0.51
CA SER A 245 -14.89 -4.21 -1.39
C SER A 245 -14.58 -2.76 -1.82
N ARG A 246 -14.08 -1.92 -0.90
CA ARG A 246 -13.57 -0.56 -1.21
C ARG A 246 -12.39 -0.61 -2.19
N GLY A 247 -11.47 -1.57 -2.01
CA GLY A 247 -10.35 -1.81 -2.93
C GLY A 247 -10.81 -2.09 -4.37
N TYR A 248 -11.79 -2.97 -4.55
CA TYR A 248 -12.42 -3.20 -5.87
C TYR A 248 -13.27 -2.04 -6.36
N GLU A 249 -13.94 -1.31 -5.46
CA GLU A 249 -14.74 -0.13 -5.81
C GLU A 249 -13.88 0.94 -6.49
N TYR A 250 -12.69 1.23 -5.97
CA TYR A 250 -11.78 2.21 -6.58
C TYR A 250 -11.31 1.77 -7.97
N ILE A 251 -11.07 0.47 -8.18
CA ILE A 251 -10.68 -0.09 -9.48
C ILE A 251 -11.80 0.07 -10.50
N PHE A 252 -13.04 -0.32 -10.16
CA PHE A 252 -14.13 -0.38 -11.13
C PHE A 252 -14.93 0.92 -11.27
N ARG A 253 -15.14 1.69 -10.19
CA ARG A 253 -15.90 2.95 -10.24
C ARG A 253 -15.04 4.16 -10.54
N ARG A 254 -13.74 4.16 -10.17
CA ARG A 254 -12.86 5.33 -10.29
C ARG A 254 -11.47 5.03 -10.89
N PRO A 255 -11.37 4.24 -11.99
CA PRO A 255 -10.09 3.80 -12.55
C PRO A 255 -9.16 4.97 -12.91
N LEU A 256 -9.68 6.08 -13.42
CA LEU A 256 -8.86 7.24 -13.80
C LEU A 256 -8.18 7.92 -12.60
N HIS A 257 -8.87 8.05 -11.46
CA HIS A 257 -8.29 8.63 -10.24
C HIS A 257 -7.24 7.68 -9.66
N LEU A 258 -7.53 6.38 -9.63
CA LEU A 258 -6.57 5.34 -9.22
C LEU A 258 -5.31 5.37 -10.09
N VAL A 259 -5.45 5.39 -11.43
CA VAL A 259 -4.31 5.47 -12.35
C VAL A 259 -3.52 6.77 -12.16
N ALA A 260 -4.19 7.92 -11.98
CA ALA A 260 -3.50 9.19 -11.74
C ALA A 260 -2.68 9.17 -10.45
N TYR A 261 -3.24 8.71 -9.33
CA TYR A 261 -2.52 8.62 -8.06
C TYR A 261 -1.41 7.57 -8.09
N LEU A 262 -1.63 6.40 -8.70
CA LEU A 262 -0.58 5.40 -8.90
C LEU A 262 0.55 5.93 -9.79
N LEU A 263 0.26 6.71 -10.83
CA LEU A 263 1.26 7.34 -11.69
C LEU A 263 2.10 8.35 -10.90
N VAL A 264 1.49 9.23 -10.10
CA VAL A 264 2.25 10.17 -9.25
C VAL A 264 3.07 9.42 -8.19
N SER A 265 2.52 8.38 -7.57
CA SER A 265 3.25 7.52 -6.64
C SER A 265 4.42 6.79 -7.31
N ALA A 266 4.26 6.32 -8.55
CA ALA A 266 5.33 5.68 -9.32
C ALA A 266 6.45 6.68 -9.67
N ILE A 267 6.12 7.94 -9.99
CA ILE A 267 7.13 9.01 -10.18
C ILE A 267 7.91 9.25 -8.87
N ILE A 268 7.20 9.41 -7.75
CA ILE A 268 7.85 9.62 -6.43
C ILE A 268 8.74 8.42 -6.07
N ALA A 269 8.24 7.19 -6.23
CA ALA A 269 8.99 5.96 -5.97
C ALA A 269 10.22 5.81 -6.90
N SER A 270 10.11 6.22 -8.18
CA SER A 270 11.21 6.22 -9.14
C SER A 270 12.33 7.19 -8.74
N VAL A 271 11.98 8.41 -8.32
CA VAL A 271 12.96 9.39 -7.81
C VAL A 271 13.65 8.85 -6.56
N ILE A 272 12.91 8.26 -5.63
CA ILE A 272 13.47 7.62 -4.42
C ILE A 272 14.39 6.45 -4.78
N SER A 273 13.99 5.58 -5.72
CA SER A 273 14.79 4.46 -6.24
C SER A 273 16.13 4.94 -6.82
N ILE A 274 16.11 5.94 -7.71
CA ILE A 274 17.32 6.49 -8.34
C ILE A 274 18.28 7.06 -7.29
N LEU A 275 17.77 7.81 -6.32
CA LEU A 275 18.57 8.33 -5.20
C LEU A 275 19.16 7.21 -4.35
N ALA A 276 18.38 6.18 -4.01
CA ALA A 276 18.83 5.04 -3.23
C ALA A 276 19.94 4.24 -3.93
N VAL A 277 19.82 4.03 -5.25
CA VAL A 277 20.86 3.41 -6.09
C VAL A 277 22.13 4.25 -6.11
N GLY A 278 22.01 5.57 -6.29
CA GLY A 278 23.17 6.48 -6.29
C GLY A 278 23.93 6.47 -4.97
N ILE A 279 23.20 6.54 -3.84
CA ILE A 279 23.75 6.46 -2.49
C ILE A 279 24.44 5.11 -2.28
N THR A 280 23.76 4.00 -2.63
CA THR A 280 24.29 2.64 -2.44
C THR A 280 25.56 2.39 -3.26
N LYS A 281 25.59 2.79 -4.54
CA LYS A 281 26.79 2.66 -5.39
C LYS A 281 27.97 3.45 -4.84
N THR A 282 27.72 4.67 -4.36
CA THR A 282 28.75 5.51 -3.72
C THR A 282 29.24 4.86 -2.41
N ALA A 283 28.33 4.30 -1.60
CA ALA A 283 28.68 3.61 -0.37
C ALA A 283 29.51 2.34 -0.63
N ILE A 284 29.19 1.53 -1.64
CA ILE A 284 29.96 0.35 -2.04
C ILE A 284 31.36 0.75 -2.54
N GLN A 285 31.47 1.83 -3.33
CA GLN A 285 32.76 2.36 -3.76
C GLN A 285 33.62 2.82 -2.58
N ILE A 286 33.07 3.58 -1.63
CA ILE A 286 33.81 4.02 -0.44
C ILE A 286 34.20 2.81 0.43
N ASN A 287 33.26 1.90 0.69
CA ASN A 287 33.49 0.70 1.50
C ASN A 287 34.59 -0.19 0.92
N SER A 288 34.54 -0.50 -0.38
CA SER A 288 35.58 -1.30 -1.05
C SER A 288 36.95 -0.62 -1.00
N GLN A 289 37.04 0.69 -1.26
CA GLN A 289 38.33 1.42 -1.16
C GLN A 289 38.90 1.42 0.26
N VAL A 290 38.07 1.63 1.29
CA VAL A 290 38.50 1.63 2.69
C VAL A 290 38.90 0.23 3.15
N LEU A 291 38.17 -0.82 2.77
CA LEU A 291 38.51 -2.22 3.09
C LEU A 291 39.80 -2.68 2.40
N ASN A 292 39.99 -2.30 1.13
CA ASN A 292 41.24 -2.56 0.40
C ASN A 292 42.43 -1.84 1.05
N PHE A 293 42.27 -0.57 1.42
CA PHE A 293 43.29 0.19 2.17
C PHE A 293 43.63 -0.46 3.52
N ALA A 294 42.62 -0.98 4.23
CA ALA A 294 42.78 -1.71 5.48
C ALA A 294 43.34 -3.14 5.31
N HIS A 295 43.62 -3.60 4.08
CA HIS A 295 44.04 -4.97 3.77
C HIS A 295 43.06 -6.02 4.33
N ALA A 296 41.77 -5.72 4.29
CA ALA A 296 40.71 -6.65 4.67
C ALA A 296 40.67 -7.88 3.74
N THR A 297 40.08 -8.98 4.20
CA THR A 297 39.89 -10.16 3.36
C THR A 297 38.86 -9.92 2.26
N ASP A 298 39.08 -10.47 1.07
CA ASP A 298 38.16 -10.36 -0.07
C ASP A 298 36.74 -10.79 0.30
N GLY A 299 36.61 -11.84 1.12
CA GLY A 299 35.32 -12.31 1.63
C GLY A 299 34.54 -11.26 2.43
N LEU A 300 35.21 -10.40 3.20
CA LEU A 300 34.56 -9.29 3.92
C LEU A 300 34.14 -8.18 2.94
N ALA A 301 34.98 -7.84 1.96
CA ALA A 301 34.67 -6.83 0.94
C ALA A 301 33.49 -7.24 0.05
N VAL A 302 33.44 -8.50 -0.40
CA VAL A 302 32.31 -9.05 -1.17
C VAL A 302 31.05 -9.11 -0.30
N THR A 303 31.12 -9.68 0.90
CA THR A 303 29.94 -9.84 1.77
C THR A 303 29.32 -8.50 2.16
N SER A 304 30.14 -7.50 2.51
CA SER A 304 29.65 -6.16 2.85
C SER A 304 29.04 -5.43 1.65
N SER A 305 29.58 -5.62 0.44
CA SER A 305 29.00 -5.07 -0.80
C SER A 305 27.64 -5.70 -1.12
N ASN A 306 27.52 -7.03 -0.99
CA ASN A 306 26.27 -7.77 -1.18
C ASN A 306 25.16 -7.31 -0.22
N PHE A 307 25.50 -6.99 1.04
CA PHE A 307 24.53 -6.42 1.99
C PHE A 307 24.08 -5.00 1.58
N LEU A 308 25.00 -4.17 1.08
CA LEU A 308 24.66 -2.82 0.60
C LEU A 308 23.74 -2.85 -0.63
N ASP A 309 23.94 -3.80 -1.55
CA ASP A 309 23.11 -3.95 -2.76
C ASP A 309 21.62 -4.25 -2.48
N HIS A 310 21.25 -4.66 -1.25
CA HIS A 310 19.85 -4.81 -0.84
C HIS A 310 19.19 -3.51 -0.34
N VAL A 311 19.98 -2.49 0.04
CA VAL A 311 19.46 -1.22 0.58
C VAL A 311 18.47 -0.52 -0.37
N PRO A 312 18.69 -0.43 -1.70
CA PRO A 312 17.72 0.20 -2.60
C PRO A 312 16.36 -0.49 -2.64
N VAL A 313 16.31 -1.83 -2.53
CA VAL A 313 15.06 -2.60 -2.50
C VAL A 313 14.31 -2.33 -1.21
N VAL A 314 15.01 -2.33 -0.06
CA VAL A 314 14.43 -2.00 1.25
C VAL A 314 13.85 -0.58 1.24
N VAL A 315 14.58 0.39 0.67
CA VAL A 315 14.13 1.78 0.52
C VAL A 315 12.90 1.89 -0.39
N LEU A 316 12.89 1.20 -1.54
CA LEU A 316 11.76 1.22 -2.48
C LEU A 316 10.50 0.58 -1.87
N LEU A 317 10.62 -0.59 -1.24
CA LEU A 317 9.50 -1.26 -0.56
C LEU A 317 8.94 -0.37 0.57
N THR A 318 9.81 0.25 1.35
CA THR A 318 9.42 1.23 2.39
C THR A 318 8.62 2.39 1.79
N ALA A 319 9.09 2.95 0.66
CA ALA A 319 8.43 4.05 -0.03
C ALA A 319 7.05 3.65 -0.58
N ILE A 320 6.96 2.54 -1.33
CA ILE A 320 5.71 2.12 -1.99
C ILE A 320 4.63 1.77 -0.96
N TRP A 321 4.97 1.00 0.08
CA TRP A 321 3.98 0.60 1.08
C TRP A 321 3.48 1.77 1.94
N SER A 322 4.26 2.83 2.10
CA SER A 322 3.76 4.09 2.68
C SER A 322 2.99 4.95 1.69
N LEU A 323 3.40 5.02 0.42
CA LEU A 323 2.65 5.72 -0.65
C LEU A 323 1.23 5.17 -0.78
N LEU A 324 1.07 3.84 -0.71
CA LEU A 324 -0.21 3.15 -0.72
C LEU A 324 -1.21 3.69 0.32
N GLY A 325 -0.75 4.00 1.53
CA GLY A 325 -1.61 4.60 2.58
C GLY A 325 -2.05 6.02 2.26
N GLY A 326 -1.19 6.82 1.62
CA GLY A 326 -1.54 8.14 1.12
C GLY A 326 -2.50 8.11 -0.08
N VAL A 327 -2.25 7.21 -1.04
CA VAL A 327 -3.11 6.96 -2.21
C VAL A 327 -4.52 6.56 -1.77
N TYR A 328 -4.63 5.69 -0.76
CA TYR A 328 -5.92 5.32 -0.18
C TYR A 328 -6.70 6.53 0.36
N LEU A 329 -6.07 7.43 1.10
CA LEU A 329 -6.76 8.61 1.65
C LEU A 329 -7.18 9.60 0.56
N LEU A 330 -6.38 9.78 -0.50
CA LEU A 330 -6.77 10.59 -1.65
C LEU A 330 -7.96 9.98 -2.42
N LEU A 331 -7.93 8.66 -2.65
CA LEU A 331 -9.07 7.94 -3.23
C LEU A 331 -10.31 8.00 -2.34
N ARG A 332 -10.17 7.92 -1.02
CA ARG A 332 -11.27 8.05 -0.04
C ARG A 332 -11.88 9.45 -0.06
N TYR A 333 -11.05 10.49 -0.18
CA TYR A 333 -11.49 11.88 -0.34
C TYR A 333 -12.34 12.05 -1.61
N ASP A 334 -11.81 11.65 -2.77
CA ASP A 334 -12.57 11.74 -4.02
C ASP A 334 -13.84 10.86 -3.98
N ALA A 335 -13.74 9.66 -3.41
CA ALA A 335 -14.78 8.64 -3.41
C ALA A 335 -15.98 8.99 -2.53
N GLY A 336 -15.72 9.32 -1.27
CA GLY A 336 -16.73 9.53 -0.24
C GLY A 336 -16.86 10.97 0.26
N GLY A 337 -16.08 11.91 -0.27
CA GLY A 337 -16.08 13.31 0.19
C GLY A 337 -15.51 13.50 1.60
N GLN A 338 -14.80 12.50 2.13
CA GLN A 338 -14.27 12.54 3.49
C GLN A 338 -12.88 13.17 3.51
N GLU A 339 -12.68 14.19 4.35
CA GLU A 339 -11.43 14.95 4.41
C GLU A 339 -10.22 14.04 4.71
N VAL A 340 -9.09 14.32 4.05
CA VAL A 340 -7.84 13.55 4.20
C VAL A 340 -7.31 13.63 5.64
N GLU A 341 -7.64 14.71 6.33
CA GLU A 341 -7.36 15.05 7.73
C GLU A 341 -8.20 14.24 8.74
N ASP A 342 -9.37 13.73 8.33
CA ASP A 342 -10.29 12.89 9.12
C ASP A 342 -9.85 11.41 9.13
N LEU A 343 -8.59 11.26 9.51
CA LEU A 343 -7.94 10.00 9.74
C LEU A 343 -8.21 9.57 11.19
N TRP A 344 -8.86 8.41 11.38
CA TRP A 344 -9.11 7.83 12.70
C TRP A 344 -7.81 7.75 13.50
N GLN A 345 -7.88 8.07 14.80
CA GLN A 345 -6.80 7.92 15.76
C GLN A 345 -7.24 6.99 16.89
N ALA A 346 -6.36 6.10 17.32
CA ALA A 346 -6.60 5.30 18.52
C ALA A 346 -6.69 6.23 19.74
N ASP A 347 -7.66 5.98 20.62
CA ASP A 347 -7.88 6.83 21.78
C ASP A 347 -6.60 6.95 22.62
N PRO A 348 -6.18 8.17 23.02
CA PRO A 348 -4.99 8.34 23.83
C PRO A 348 -5.20 7.61 25.16
N ARG A 349 -4.21 6.79 25.56
CA ARG A 349 -4.25 6.12 26.87
C ARG A 349 -4.59 7.16 27.95
N PRO A 350 -5.54 6.87 28.87
CA PRO A 350 -5.89 7.83 29.90
C PRO A 350 -4.62 8.22 30.66
N LYS A 351 -4.35 9.53 30.69
CA LYS A 351 -3.18 10.05 31.41
C LYS A 351 -3.33 9.62 32.89
N PRO A 352 -2.24 9.20 33.56
CA PRO A 352 -2.31 8.98 34.99
C PRO A 352 -2.83 10.25 35.67
N PRO A 353 -3.66 10.12 36.72
CA PRO A 353 -4.21 11.29 37.40
C PRO A 353 -3.07 12.21 37.83
N LEU A 354 -3.25 13.51 37.62
CA LEU A 354 -2.25 14.51 38.02
C LEU A 354 -1.98 14.36 39.53
N PRO A 355 -0.73 14.51 39.99
CA PRO A 355 -0.44 14.52 41.42
C PRO A 355 -1.28 15.59 42.11
N ASN A 356 -2.03 15.21 43.14
CA ASN A 356 -2.79 16.17 43.94
C ASN A 356 -1.81 17.15 44.57
N ILE A 357 -1.85 18.41 44.13
CA ILE A 357 -1.07 19.49 44.74
C ILE A 357 -1.59 19.67 46.17
N PRO A 358 -0.75 19.58 47.21
CA PRO A 358 -1.17 19.83 48.58
C PRO A 358 -1.72 21.26 48.70
N SER A 359 -2.96 21.41 49.19
CA SER A 359 -3.64 22.71 49.35
C SER A 359 -2.92 23.67 50.31
N GLN A 360 -1.99 23.18 51.12
CA GLN A 360 -1.21 23.94 52.10
C GLN A 360 -0.29 25.03 51.52
N SER A 361 -0.15 25.15 50.20
CA SER A 361 0.63 26.23 49.57
C SER A 361 -0.15 27.53 49.31
N ILE A 362 -1.45 27.57 49.60
CA ILE A 362 -2.29 28.77 49.37
C ILE A 362 -2.42 29.64 50.64
N ASP A 363 -2.38 29.03 51.84
CA ASP A 363 -2.65 29.72 53.11
C ASP A 363 -1.41 30.42 53.74
N SER A 364 -0.24 30.43 53.08
CA SER A 364 0.98 31.05 53.62
C SER A 364 1.17 32.54 53.26
N LYS A 365 0.10 33.21 52.82
CA LYS A 365 0.05 34.66 52.58
C LYS A 365 -1.23 35.31 53.13
N SER A 366 -1.28 35.43 54.46
CA SER A 366 -2.11 36.40 55.18
C SER A 366 -1.24 37.21 56.13
#